data_AF-A0A1W9J1N8-F1
#
_entry.id   AF-A0A1W9J1N8-F1
#
_cell.length_a   1.000
_cell.length_b   1.000
_cell.length_c   1.000
_cell.angle_alpha   90.00
_cell.angle_beta   90.00
_cell.angle_gamma   90.00
#
_symmetry.space_group_name_H-M   'P 1'
#
loop_
_entity.id
_entity.type
_entity.pdbx_description
1 polymer ?
#
loop_
_entity_poly.entity_id
_entity_poly.type
_entity_poly.pdbx_seq_one_letter_code
_entity_poly.pdbx_strand_id
1 'polypeptide(L)'
;MPEPSSSSRLTAILVTIVGLGLVWGLVWANMPSKDQLHASGDSSRSMKATPPTPALDLSIPGVPAPDAPGSHRVVVNGTEIPQPEQGLGGAVVALDPRARQLAEMKCEAELQQACPDSLQGEDRRRCMEQRAKHLPSPCQSMIRQQLVRWKERSGHAVACADDVKRFCREVPSGEGQMLQCLQDHAQDVSDGCYATLPKGALTLRN
;
A
#
# COMPACT_ATOMS: atom_id res chain seq x y z
N MET A 1 15.47 -6.93 52.90
CA MET A 1 14.54 -7.11 51.77
C MET A 1 14.07 -8.57 51.80
N PRO A 2 12.76 -8.86 51.90
CA PRO A 2 12.29 -10.25 51.98
C PRO A 2 12.43 -10.93 50.60
N GLU A 3 13.15 -12.06 50.56
CA GLU A 3 13.27 -12.94 49.40
C GLU A 3 11.90 -13.57 49.07
N PRO A 4 11.37 -13.41 47.85
CA PRO A 4 10.12 -14.07 47.46
C PRO A 4 10.34 -15.58 47.31
N SER A 5 9.71 -16.35 48.19
CA SER A 5 9.71 -17.82 48.20
C SER A 5 9.28 -18.41 46.85
N SER A 6 9.94 -19.50 46.43
CA SER A 6 9.74 -20.23 45.16
C SER A 6 8.26 -20.52 44.85
N SER A 7 7.44 -20.73 45.89
CA SER A 7 6.00 -20.97 45.80
C SER A 7 5.22 -19.80 45.18
N SER A 8 5.59 -18.55 45.48
CA SER A 8 4.89 -17.35 44.98
C SER A 8 5.17 -17.09 43.50
N ARG A 9 6.30 -17.57 42.98
CA ARG A 9 6.61 -17.48 41.54
C ARG A 9 5.81 -18.50 40.75
N LEU A 10 5.63 -19.70 41.30
CA LEU A 10 4.84 -20.75 40.68
C LEU A 10 3.36 -20.36 40.58
N THR A 11 2.79 -19.76 41.63
CA THR A 11 1.40 -19.27 41.60
C THR A 11 1.21 -18.14 40.61
N ALA A 12 2.15 -17.20 40.52
CA ALA A 12 2.11 -16.12 39.53
C ALA A 12 2.17 -16.63 38.08
N ILE A 13 2.98 -17.66 37.81
CA ILE A 13 3.07 -18.29 36.49
C ILE A 13 1.76 -19.02 36.15
N LEU A 14 1.16 -19.74 37.10
CA LEU A 14 -0.11 -20.43 36.87
C LEU A 14 -1.25 -19.45 36.55
N VAL A 15 -1.34 -18.33 37.29
CA VAL A 15 -2.36 -17.30 37.06
C VAL A 15 -2.20 -16.66 35.68
N THR A 16 -0.97 -16.41 35.23
CA THR A 16 -0.73 -15.83 33.90
C THR A 16 -1.08 -16.81 32.78
N ILE A 17 -0.73 -18.10 32.92
CA ILE A 17 -1.09 -19.13 31.93
C ILE A 17 -2.61 -19.30 31.83
N VAL A 18 -3.32 -19.35 32.97
CA VAL A 18 -4.79 -19.45 32.99
C VAL A 18 -5.43 -18.20 32.38
N GLY A 19 -4.92 -17.01 32.71
CA GLY A 19 -5.39 -15.74 32.14
C GLY A 19 -5.20 -15.68 30.63
N LEU A 20 -4.02 -16.06 30.13
CA LEU A 20 -3.74 -16.14 28.69
C LEU A 20 -4.63 -17.18 28.01
N GLY A 21 -4.84 -18.35 28.60
CA GLY A 21 -5.73 -19.38 28.07
C GLY A 21 -7.19 -18.91 27.96
N LEU A 22 -7.70 -18.19 28.97
CA LEU A 22 -9.05 -17.62 28.96
C LEU A 22 -9.20 -16.55 27.88
N VAL A 23 -8.23 -15.64 27.76
CA VAL A 23 -8.25 -14.59 26.72
C VAL A 23 -8.19 -15.22 25.33
N TRP A 24 -7.29 -16.17 25.10
CA TRP A 24 -7.18 -16.89 23.83
C TRP A 24 -8.44 -17.70 23.52
N GLY A 25 -9.07 -18.31 24.53
CA GLY A 25 -10.34 -19.01 24.39
C GLY A 25 -11.49 -18.06 23.98
N LEU A 26 -11.57 -16.88 24.58
CA LEU A 26 -12.55 -15.85 24.19
C LEU A 26 -12.30 -15.31 22.77
N VAL A 27 -11.04 -15.12 22.39
CA VAL A 27 -10.68 -14.75 21.01
C VAL A 27 -11.11 -15.83 20.04
N TRP A 28 -10.88 -17.11 20.33
CA TRP A 28 -11.34 -18.23 19.50
C TRP A 28 -12.87 -18.35 19.44
N ALA A 29 -13.55 -18.17 20.57
CA ALA A 29 -15.01 -18.28 20.65
C ALA A 29 -15.73 -17.10 20.00
N ASN A 30 -15.11 -15.91 20.01
CA ASN A 30 -15.64 -14.70 19.38
C ASN A 30 -15.09 -14.49 17.95
N MET A 31 -14.17 -15.33 17.49
CA MET A 31 -13.71 -15.30 16.11
C MET A 31 -14.83 -15.90 15.24
N PRO A 32 -15.34 -15.16 14.24
CA PRO A 32 -16.36 -15.69 13.35
C PRO A 32 -15.79 -16.93 12.65
N SER A 33 -16.42 -18.07 12.89
CA SER A 33 -16.06 -19.36 12.32
C SER A 33 -16.09 -19.28 10.79
N LYS A 34 -15.09 -19.89 10.15
CA LYS A 34 -14.80 -19.83 8.71
C LYS A 34 -15.88 -20.51 7.85
N ASP A 35 -16.96 -21.01 8.46
CA ASP A 35 -18.03 -21.78 7.83
C ASP A 35 -19.07 -20.93 7.08
N GLN A 36 -19.11 -19.60 7.31
CA GLN A 36 -20.00 -18.70 6.58
C GLN A 36 -19.42 -18.19 5.23
N LEU A 37 -18.17 -18.51 4.89
CA LEU A 37 -17.54 -18.07 3.64
C LEU A 37 -17.69 -19.07 2.48
N HIS A 38 -18.19 -20.29 2.74
CA HIS A 38 -18.27 -21.36 1.73
C HIS A 38 -19.68 -21.92 1.46
N ALA A 39 -20.72 -21.37 2.08
CA ALA A 39 -22.11 -21.79 1.82
C ALA A 39 -22.85 -20.75 0.96
N SER A 40 -22.57 -20.76 -0.34
CA SER A 40 -23.52 -20.32 -1.37
C SER A 40 -23.23 -21.11 -2.65
N GLY A 41 -23.42 -22.43 -2.55
CA GLY A 41 -23.74 -23.27 -3.69
C GLY A 41 -25.25 -23.32 -3.84
N ASP A 42 -25.71 -22.98 -5.05
CA ASP A 42 -27.00 -23.33 -5.66
C ASP A 42 -28.30 -23.17 -4.85
N SER A 43 -29.05 -22.13 -5.18
CA SER A 43 -30.52 -22.17 -5.09
C SER A 43 -31.13 -21.46 -6.28
N SER A 44 -31.32 -22.24 -7.34
CA SER A 44 -32.36 -21.97 -8.33
C SER A 44 -33.73 -21.99 -7.64
N ARG A 45 -34.33 -20.81 -7.41
CA ARG A 45 -35.78 -20.69 -7.26
C ARG A 45 -36.30 -19.27 -7.54
N SER A 46 -37.04 -19.20 -8.66
CA SER A 46 -38.32 -18.51 -8.83
C SER A 46 -38.40 -16.98 -8.70
N MET A 47 -38.77 -16.40 -9.85
CA MET A 47 -39.30 -15.06 -10.06
C MET A 47 -40.22 -14.56 -8.94
N LYS A 48 -39.96 -13.34 -8.46
CA LYS A 48 -41.00 -12.44 -7.96
C LYS A 48 -40.59 -10.99 -8.25
N ALA A 49 -41.45 -10.29 -9.00
CA ALA A 49 -41.25 -8.94 -9.49
C ALA A 49 -40.98 -7.94 -8.35
N THR A 50 -40.00 -7.06 -8.54
CA THR A 50 -39.67 -5.92 -7.66
C THR A 50 -40.15 -4.63 -8.34
N PRO A 51 -40.81 -3.70 -7.60
CA PRO A 51 -41.25 -2.42 -8.15
C PRO A 51 -40.07 -1.46 -8.42
N PRO A 52 -40.18 -0.54 -9.37
CA PRO A 52 -39.06 0.31 -9.78
C PRO A 52 -38.75 1.39 -8.73
N THR A 53 -37.50 1.43 -8.28
CA THR A 53 -36.94 2.62 -7.63
C THR A 53 -36.64 3.69 -8.69
N PRO A 54 -36.87 4.99 -8.42
CA PRO A 54 -36.50 6.05 -9.35
C PRO A 54 -34.96 6.14 -9.42
N ALA A 55 -34.40 5.81 -10.58
CA ALA A 55 -33.00 6.05 -10.88
C ALA A 55 -32.76 7.57 -10.96
N LEU A 56 -31.77 8.06 -10.21
CA LEU A 56 -31.25 9.40 -10.41
C LEU A 56 -30.43 9.38 -11.71
N ASP A 57 -31.05 9.84 -12.80
CA ASP A 57 -30.45 9.89 -14.12
C ASP A 57 -29.46 11.06 -14.20
N LEU A 58 -28.17 10.76 -14.01
CA LEU A 58 -27.07 11.69 -14.29
C LEU A 58 -26.58 11.51 -15.73
N SER A 59 -27.49 11.54 -16.70
CA SER A 59 -27.10 11.59 -18.11
C SER A 59 -26.61 12.99 -18.46
N ILE A 60 -25.29 13.15 -18.49
CA ILE A 60 -24.65 14.30 -19.14
C ILE A 60 -24.81 14.12 -20.65
N PRO A 61 -25.47 15.04 -21.38
CA PRO A 61 -25.63 14.92 -22.83
C PRO A 61 -24.26 15.01 -23.52
N GLY A 62 -23.92 14.01 -24.35
CA GLY A 62 -22.75 14.06 -25.24
C GLY A 62 -21.61 13.09 -24.93
N VAL A 63 -21.76 12.18 -23.96
CA VAL A 63 -20.77 11.12 -23.69
C VAL A 63 -21.37 9.76 -24.08
N PRO A 64 -20.82 9.02 -25.07
CA PRO A 64 -21.29 7.67 -25.35
C PRO A 64 -21.03 6.78 -24.13
N ALA A 65 -22.09 6.11 -23.66
CA ALA A 65 -22.02 5.18 -22.54
C ALA A 65 -21.13 3.97 -22.90
N PRO A 66 -20.34 3.42 -21.97
CA PRO A 66 -19.65 2.16 -22.19
C PRO A 66 -20.66 1.01 -22.16
N ASP A 67 -20.74 0.28 -23.26
CA ASP A 67 -21.58 -0.91 -23.41
C ASP A 67 -21.24 -1.97 -22.35
N ALA A 68 -22.29 -2.55 -21.77
CA ALA A 68 -22.21 -3.72 -20.91
C ALA A 68 -21.77 -4.98 -21.70
N PRO A 69 -21.27 -6.03 -21.04
CA PRO A 69 -20.31 -6.96 -21.61
C PRO A 69 -20.98 -7.97 -22.55
N GLY A 70 -20.57 -7.95 -23.80
CA GLY A 70 -21.00 -8.92 -24.80
C GLY A 70 -20.42 -8.61 -26.18
N SER A 71 -19.21 -9.12 -26.43
CA SER A 71 -18.65 -9.31 -27.78
C SER A 71 -18.49 -8.04 -28.64
N HIS A 72 -17.47 -7.22 -28.35
CA HIS A 72 -16.95 -6.33 -29.38
C HIS A 72 -16.15 -7.16 -30.40
N ARG A 73 -16.84 -7.60 -31.46
CA ARG A 73 -16.18 -8.00 -32.71
C ARG A 73 -15.62 -6.72 -33.34
N VAL A 74 -14.31 -6.53 -33.28
CA VAL A 74 -13.65 -5.45 -34.02
C VAL A 74 -13.37 -5.95 -35.43
N VAL A 75 -14.07 -5.38 -36.41
CA VAL A 75 -13.84 -5.63 -37.84
C VAL A 75 -12.94 -4.52 -38.36
N VAL A 76 -11.77 -4.86 -38.89
CA VAL A 76 -10.90 -3.93 -39.62
C VAL A 76 -10.69 -4.48 -41.03
N ASN A 77 -11.06 -3.69 -42.03
CA ASN A 77 -10.86 -3.97 -43.46
C ASN A 77 -11.51 -5.27 -43.99
N GLY A 78 -12.72 -5.60 -43.53
CA GLY A 78 -13.58 -6.61 -44.16
C GLY A 78 -13.14 -8.08 -43.99
N THR A 79 -12.05 -8.33 -43.26
CA THR A 79 -11.61 -9.70 -42.90
C THR A 79 -11.82 -9.94 -41.41
N GLU A 80 -12.60 -10.97 -41.08
CA GLU A 80 -12.73 -11.48 -39.71
C GLU A 80 -11.39 -12.11 -39.30
N ILE A 81 -10.74 -11.55 -38.29
CA ILE A 81 -9.55 -12.16 -37.67
C ILE A 81 -10.05 -13.17 -36.63
N PRO A 82 -9.83 -14.49 -36.79
CA PRO A 82 -10.07 -15.44 -35.71
C PRO A 82 -9.12 -15.11 -34.56
N GLN A 83 -9.66 -14.80 -33.38
CA GLN A 83 -8.84 -14.77 -32.17
C GLN A 83 -8.25 -16.17 -31.96
N PRO A 84 -6.92 -16.31 -31.78
CA PRO A 84 -6.30 -17.59 -31.57
C PRO A 84 -6.82 -18.21 -30.27
N GLU A 85 -7.30 -19.44 -30.39
CA GLU A 85 -7.61 -20.30 -29.26
C GLU A 85 -6.41 -20.40 -28.32
N GLN A 86 -6.68 -20.24 -27.02
CA GLN A 86 -6.02 -20.92 -25.90
C GLN A 86 -4.57 -21.37 -26.18
N GLY A 87 -3.64 -20.42 -26.17
CA GLY A 87 -2.22 -20.69 -26.33
C GLY A 87 -1.40 -19.77 -25.42
N LEU A 88 -0.92 -20.34 -24.32
CA LEU A 88 0.22 -19.94 -23.50
C LEU A 88 0.89 -18.59 -23.88
N GLY A 89 0.56 -17.50 -23.19
CA GLY A 89 1.29 -16.24 -23.34
C GLY A 89 0.62 -15.00 -22.75
N GLY A 90 1.04 -14.62 -21.54
CA GLY A 90 1.10 -13.22 -21.12
C GLY A 90 -0.20 -12.41 -21.05
N ALA A 91 -1.24 -12.94 -20.40
CA ALA A 91 -2.38 -12.11 -19.99
C ALA A 91 -2.01 -11.34 -18.72
N VAL A 92 -2.05 -10.01 -18.77
CA VAL A 92 -2.27 -9.21 -17.57
C VAL A 92 -3.70 -9.50 -17.14
N VAL A 93 -3.88 -10.58 -16.38
CA VAL A 93 -5.14 -10.87 -15.71
C VAL A 93 -5.44 -9.65 -14.86
N ALA A 94 -6.59 -9.00 -15.08
CA ALA A 94 -7.11 -8.05 -14.12
C ALA A 94 -7.22 -8.80 -12.79
N LEU A 95 -6.25 -8.59 -11.89
CA LEU A 95 -6.23 -9.28 -10.61
C LEU A 95 -7.55 -8.99 -9.92
N ASP A 96 -8.21 -10.04 -9.46
CA ASP A 96 -9.32 -9.93 -8.51
C ASP A 96 -8.91 -8.95 -7.39
N PRO A 97 -9.77 -8.02 -6.95
CA PRO A 97 -9.42 -7.04 -5.92
C PRO A 97 -8.86 -7.72 -4.65
N ARG A 98 -9.30 -8.94 -4.31
CA ARG A 98 -8.74 -9.70 -3.19
C ARG A 98 -7.33 -10.23 -3.49
N ALA A 99 -7.07 -10.65 -4.73
CA ALA A 99 -5.74 -11.08 -5.14
C ALA A 99 -4.73 -9.92 -5.10
N ARG A 100 -5.16 -8.71 -5.50
CA ARG A 100 -4.34 -7.50 -5.37
C ARG A 100 -4.03 -7.19 -3.91
N GLN A 101 -5.05 -7.22 -3.06
CA GLN A 101 -4.88 -6.96 -1.64
C GLN A 101 -3.95 -7.99 -0.98
N LEU A 102 -4.07 -9.27 -1.32
CA LEU A 102 -3.16 -10.32 -0.84
C LEU A 102 -1.72 -10.09 -1.32
N ALA A 103 -1.53 -9.67 -2.58
CA ALA A 103 -0.22 -9.33 -3.11
C ALA A 103 0.38 -8.09 -2.41
N GLU A 104 -0.46 -7.12 -2.05
CA GLU A 104 -0.07 -5.94 -1.27
C GLU A 104 0.43 -6.33 0.12
N MET A 105 -0.38 -7.08 0.88
CA MET A 105 -0.02 -7.55 2.22
C MET A 105 1.23 -8.43 2.21
N LYS A 106 1.37 -9.34 1.22
CA LYS A 106 2.55 -10.21 1.11
C LYS A 106 3.80 -9.42 0.76
N CYS A 107 3.69 -8.45 -0.17
CA CYS A 107 4.79 -7.59 -0.54
C CYS A 107 5.29 -6.77 0.65
N GLU A 108 4.38 -6.17 1.41
CA GLU A 108 4.73 -5.39 2.59
C GLU A 108 5.46 -6.24 3.64
N ALA A 109 4.95 -7.44 3.94
CA ALA A 109 5.60 -8.35 4.89
C ALA A 109 7.00 -8.79 4.44
N GLU A 110 7.17 -9.17 3.16
CA GLU A 110 8.49 -9.55 2.61
C GLU A 110 9.46 -8.36 2.57
N LEU A 111 8.94 -7.16 2.27
CA LEU A 111 9.74 -5.95 2.20
C LEU A 111 10.18 -5.49 3.58
N GLN A 112 9.33 -5.58 4.59
CA GLN A 112 9.65 -5.17 5.96
C GLN A 112 10.66 -6.11 6.62
N GLN A 113 10.59 -7.41 6.32
CA GLN A 113 11.63 -8.36 6.72
C GLN A 113 12.98 -8.11 6.04
N ALA A 114 12.96 -7.66 4.78
CA ALA A 114 14.19 -7.39 4.03
C ALA A 114 14.79 -6.00 4.32
N CYS A 115 13.92 -5.00 4.52
CA CYS A 115 14.25 -3.59 4.72
C CYS A 115 13.51 -3.11 5.97
N PRO A 116 14.13 -3.27 7.17
CA PRO A 116 13.48 -2.92 8.43
C PRO A 116 13.21 -1.41 8.52
N ASP A 117 12.19 -1.03 9.28
CA ASP A 117 11.81 0.37 9.52
C ASP A 117 12.89 1.19 10.25
N SER A 118 13.89 0.52 10.85
CA SER A 118 15.08 1.18 11.41
C SER A 118 15.92 1.88 10.35
N LEU A 119 15.87 1.41 9.10
CA LEU A 119 16.44 2.13 7.98
C LEU A 119 15.55 3.33 7.67
N GLN A 120 16.12 4.52 7.64
CA GLN A 120 15.41 5.75 7.34
C GLN A 120 15.90 6.38 6.04
N GLY A 121 15.04 7.19 5.42
CA GLY A 121 15.38 8.01 4.26
C GLY A 121 16.06 7.24 3.13
N GLU A 122 17.32 7.60 2.85
CA GLU A 122 18.08 7.06 1.72
C GLU A 122 18.50 5.60 1.91
N ASP A 123 18.82 5.17 3.12
CA ASP A 123 19.26 3.78 3.38
C ASP A 123 18.12 2.79 3.12
N ARG A 124 16.90 3.15 3.56
CA ARG A 124 15.70 2.36 3.29
C ARG A 124 15.41 2.28 1.80
N ARG A 125 15.53 3.41 1.10
CA ARG A 125 15.35 3.47 -0.36
C ARG A 125 16.36 2.57 -1.08
N ARG A 126 17.63 2.65 -0.72
CA ARG A 126 18.70 1.85 -1.32
C ARG A 126 18.45 0.36 -1.10
N CYS A 127 17.98 -0.01 0.09
CA CYS A 127 17.54 -1.36 0.38
C CYS A 127 16.38 -1.80 -0.54
N MET A 128 15.33 -0.98 -0.66
CA MET A 128 14.18 -1.27 -1.52
C MET A 128 14.59 -1.47 -2.99
N GLU A 129 15.50 -0.64 -3.53
CA GLU A 129 15.98 -0.76 -4.91
C GLU A 129 16.75 -2.07 -5.17
N GLN A 130 17.59 -2.47 -4.23
CA GLN A 130 18.34 -3.72 -4.33
C GLN A 130 17.42 -4.93 -4.20
N ARG A 131 16.47 -4.87 -3.27
CA ARG A 131 15.54 -5.98 -3.00
C ARG A 131 14.46 -6.11 -4.07
N ALA A 132 14.04 -5.03 -4.72
CA ALA A 132 13.00 -5.02 -5.74
C ALA A 132 13.23 -6.07 -6.84
N LYS A 133 14.49 -6.31 -7.24
CA LYS A 133 14.84 -7.28 -8.29
C LYS A 133 14.62 -8.74 -7.88
N HIS A 134 14.60 -9.01 -6.57
CA HIS A 134 14.51 -10.35 -5.99
C HIS A 134 13.08 -10.70 -5.53
N LEU A 135 12.16 -9.75 -5.64
CA LEU A 135 10.75 -9.89 -5.21
C LEU A 135 9.85 -10.28 -6.38
N PRO A 136 8.65 -10.85 -6.13
CA PRO A 136 7.73 -11.23 -7.19
C PRO A 136 7.22 -10.02 -7.98
N SER A 137 6.96 -10.19 -9.29
CA SER A 137 6.51 -9.14 -10.23
C SER A 137 5.46 -8.13 -9.69
N PRO A 138 4.36 -8.55 -9.03
CA PRO A 138 3.41 -7.60 -8.45
C PRO A 138 4.06 -6.70 -7.40
N CYS A 139 4.93 -7.24 -6.55
CA CYS A 139 5.65 -6.48 -5.53
C CYS A 139 6.70 -5.54 -6.14
N GLN A 140 7.40 -5.97 -7.20
CA GLN A 140 8.35 -5.08 -7.90
C GLN A 140 7.66 -3.83 -8.43
N SER A 141 6.46 -3.97 -8.99
CA SER A 141 5.70 -2.84 -9.53
C SER A 141 5.33 -1.84 -8.44
N MET A 142 4.94 -2.33 -7.26
CA MET A 142 4.61 -1.49 -6.12
C MET A 142 5.83 -0.75 -5.57
N ILE A 143 6.97 -1.45 -5.45
CA ILE A 143 8.21 -0.83 -4.97
C ILE A 143 8.68 0.26 -5.95
N ARG A 144 8.59 0.02 -7.25
CA ARG A 144 8.89 1.04 -8.26
C ARG A 144 7.99 2.27 -8.10
N GLN A 145 6.69 2.08 -7.88
CA GLN A 145 5.77 3.20 -7.63
C GLN A 145 6.12 3.96 -6.33
N GLN A 146 6.48 3.25 -5.26
CA GLN A 146 6.92 3.89 -4.02
C GLN A 146 8.22 4.70 -4.22
N LEU A 147 9.18 4.15 -4.97
CA LEU A 147 10.45 4.81 -5.27
C LEU A 147 10.27 6.10 -6.09
N VAL A 148 9.36 6.10 -7.07
CA VAL A 148 9.03 7.31 -7.84
C VAL A 148 8.45 8.39 -6.92
N ARG A 149 7.44 8.04 -6.11
CA ARG A 149 6.85 8.98 -5.14
C ARG A 149 7.87 9.50 -4.13
N TRP A 150 8.80 8.64 -3.70
CA TRP A 150 9.90 9.05 -2.83
C TRP A 150 10.80 10.06 -3.54
N LYS A 151 11.24 9.77 -4.77
CA LYS A 151 12.11 10.65 -5.56
C LYS A 151 11.49 12.01 -5.82
N GLU A 152 10.19 12.06 -6.10
CA GLU A 152 9.47 13.33 -6.27
C GLU A 152 9.47 14.13 -4.97
N ARG A 153 9.22 13.46 -3.83
CA ARG A 153 9.25 14.10 -2.52
C ARG A 153 10.65 14.52 -2.09
N SER A 154 11.68 13.76 -2.43
CA SER A 154 13.08 13.97 -2.02
C SER A 154 13.95 14.65 -3.07
N GLY A 155 13.38 15.03 -4.22
CA GLY A 155 14.13 15.60 -5.35
C GLY A 155 14.93 16.85 -4.95
N HIS A 156 14.45 17.59 -3.96
CA HIS A 156 15.16 18.72 -3.37
C HIS A 156 16.48 18.33 -2.69
N ALA A 157 16.61 17.14 -2.11
CA ALA A 157 17.84 16.74 -1.41
C ALA A 157 19.06 16.70 -2.33
N VAL A 158 18.86 16.38 -3.61
CA VAL A 158 19.94 16.35 -4.61
C VAL A 158 20.28 17.77 -5.09
N ALA A 159 19.27 18.57 -5.43
CA ALA A 159 19.47 19.93 -5.93
C ALA A 159 20.05 20.86 -4.83
N CYS A 160 19.68 20.63 -3.58
CA CYS A 160 20.09 21.40 -2.43
C CYS A 160 21.34 20.85 -1.73
N ALA A 161 22.05 19.86 -2.31
CA ALA A 161 23.15 19.19 -1.61
C ALA A 161 24.27 20.14 -1.13
N ASP A 162 24.58 21.17 -1.91
CA ASP A 162 25.58 22.18 -1.52
C ASP A 162 24.98 23.26 -0.60
N ASP A 163 23.72 23.62 -0.80
CA ASP A 163 22.99 24.54 0.08
C ASP A 163 22.81 23.95 1.49
N VAL A 164 22.53 22.65 1.62
CA VAL A 164 22.49 21.92 2.89
C VAL A 164 23.84 22.03 3.60
N LYS A 165 24.96 21.87 2.87
CA LYS A 165 26.30 22.04 3.45
C LYS A 165 26.61 23.50 3.79
N ARG A 166 25.88 24.48 3.27
CA ARG A 166 26.15 25.89 3.56
C ARG A 166 25.32 26.39 4.73
N PHE A 167 24.05 26.03 4.77
CA PHE A 167 23.06 26.58 5.69
C PHE A 167 22.59 25.58 6.75
N CYS A 168 22.56 24.28 6.45
CA CYS A 168 21.90 23.26 7.27
C CYS A 168 22.84 22.18 7.82
N ARG A 169 24.14 22.46 8.00
CA ARG A 169 25.14 21.46 8.44
C ARG A 169 24.82 20.81 9.78
N GLU A 170 24.23 21.56 10.69
CA GLU A 170 23.96 21.13 12.07
C GLU A 170 22.59 20.44 12.20
N VAL A 171 21.80 20.39 11.12
CA VAL A 171 20.47 19.81 11.13
C VAL A 171 20.57 18.29 11.06
N PRO A 172 20.03 17.55 12.04
CA PRO A 172 20.05 16.10 12.02
C PRO A 172 19.25 15.57 10.82
N SER A 173 19.76 14.49 10.22
CA SER A 173 19.10 13.81 9.11
C SER A 173 17.86 13.08 9.62
N GLY A 174 16.66 13.62 9.35
CA GLY A 174 15.41 12.97 9.74
C GLY A 174 14.21 13.93 9.76
N GLU A 175 13.01 13.35 9.74
CA GLU A 175 11.72 14.02 10.07
C GLU A 175 11.38 15.31 9.29
N GLY A 176 12.03 15.56 8.15
CA GLY A 176 11.79 16.78 7.37
C GLY A 176 12.45 18.04 7.95
N GLN A 177 13.27 17.92 9.00
CA GLN A 177 14.00 19.07 9.59
C GLN A 177 14.95 19.72 8.58
N MET A 178 15.58 18.92 7.72
CA MET A 178 16.43 19.41 6.64
C MET A 178 15.65 20.26 5.63
N LEU A 179 14.44 19.82 5.30
CA LEU A 179 13.55 20.54 4.40
C LEU A 179 13.01 21.83 5.05
N GLN A 180 12.81 21.84 6.37
CA GLN A 180 12.47 23.04 7.12
C GLN A 180 13.59 24.07 7.05
N CYS A 181 14.83 23.67 7.34
CA CYS A 181 15.99 24.55 7.26
C CYS A 181 16.20 25.14 5.85
N LEU A 182 16.05 24.32 4.80
CA LEU A 182 16.13 24.80 3.42
C LEU A 182 15.00 25.80 3.07
N GLN A 183 13.81 25.64 3.66
CA GLN A 183 12.71 26.61 3.50
C GLN A 183 12.98 27.91 4.25
N ASP A 184 13.54 27.84 5.46
CA ASP A 184 13.91 29.03 6.24
C ASP A 184 15.00 29.86 5.51
N HIS A 185 15.88 29.16 4.79
CA HIS A 185 16.90 29.75 3.92
C HIS A 185 16.50 29.83 2.44
N ALA A 186 15.21 29.75 2.10
CA ALA A 186 14.78 29.68 0.70
C ALA A 186 15.21 30.89 -0.16
N GLN A 187 15.50 32.04 0.46
CA GLN A 187 16.01 33.23 -0.24
C GLN A 187 17.53 33.21 -0.44
N ASP A 188 18.25 32.35 0.29
CA ASP A 188 19.72 32.27 0.30
C ASP A 188 20.26 31.03 -0.45
N VAL A 189 19.41 30.04 -0.70
CA VAL A 189 19.76 28.84 -1.47
C VAL A 189 19.90 29.12 -2.97
N SER A 190 20.59 28.24 -3.68
CA SER A 190 20.69 28.32 -5.14
C SER A 190 19.32 28.26 -5.85
N ASP A 191 19.21 28.88 -7.03
CA ASP A 191 17.98 28.84 -7.86
C ASP A 191 17.53 27.40 -8.15
N GLY A 192 18.49 26.50 -8.36
CA GLY A 192 18.24 25.08 -8.59
C GLY A 192 17.62 24.39 -7.38
N CYS A 193 18.12 24.68 -6.17
CA CYS A 193 17.50 24.21 -4.94
C CYS A 193 16.11 24.83 -4.75
N TYR A 194 15.98 26.16 -4.87
CA TYR A 194 14.73 26.88 -4.69
C TYR A 194 13.59 26.35 -5.59
N ALA A 195 13.89 26.03 -6.84
CA ALA A 195 12.91 25.48 -7.79
C ALA A 195 12.36 24.11 -7.38
N THR A 196 13.10 23.34 -6.59
CA THR A 196 12.71 21.99 -6.13
C THR A 196 12.04 21.98 -4.75
N LEU A 197 12.08 23.09 -4.01
CA LEU A 197 11.43 23.18 -2.71
C LEU A 197 9.90 23.14 -2.88
N PRO A 198 9.19 22.35 -2.05
CA PRO A 198 7.74 22.35 -2.05
C PRO A 198 7.24 23.73 -1.60
N LYS A 199 6.39 24.36 -2.42
CA LYS A 199 5.86 25.72 -2.18
C LYS A 199 4.70 25.75 -1.17
N GLY A 200 4.65 24.80 -0.25
CA GLY A 200 3.62 24.67 0.78
C GLY A 200 4.28 24.27 2.08
N ALA A 201 4.12 25.12 3.09
CA ALA A 201 4.79 24.98 4.38
C ALA A 201 4.48 23.62 5.03
N LEU A 202 5.52 22.93 5.51
CA LEU A 202 5.39 21.84 6.46
C LEU A 202 4.99 22.36 7.86
N THR A 203 3.98 23.22 7.92
CA THR A 203 3.31 23.59 9.17
C THR A 203 2.31 22.49 9.53
N LEU A 204 2.81 21.29 9.83
CA LEU A 204 2.05 20.37 10.69
C LEU A 204 2.48 20.68 12.13
N ARG A 205 1.90 21.76 12.66
CA ARG A 205 1.87 22.03 14.09
C ARG A 205 0.42 21.98 14.55
N ASN A 206 0.02 20.82 15.05
CA ASN A 206 -0.81 20.63 16.25
C ASN A 206 -1.05 19.14 16.50
#